data_AF-A0A1E5JPQ3-F1
#
_entry.id   AF-A0A1E5JPQ3-F1
#
_cell.length_a   1.000
_cell.length_b   1.000
_cell.length_c   1.000
_cell.angle_alpha   90.00
_cell.angle_beta   90.00
_cell.angle_gamma   90.00
#
_symmetry.space_group_name_H-M   'P 1'
#
loop_
_entity.id
_entity.type
_entity.pdbx_description
1 polymer ?
#
loop_
_entity_poly.entity_id
_entity_poly.type
_entity_poly.pdbx_seq_one_letter_code
_entity_poly.pdbx_strand_id
1 'polypeptide(L)'
;MVTSAKNMFSELIQIREISLAEENIVGVKLPVLKALVFNRKHYSYFNTPQWIEKFIEVLQKKIELKLLLQISIERQRLLSKAIQTVTQRKNLFEKVLIPKALNNIRLIQIFLSDNERAAVVRSKIAKKKRIPI
;
A
#
# COMPACT_ATOMS: atom_id res chain seq x y z
N MET A 1 0.87 36.19 -35.69
CA MET A 1 2.25 36.18 -35.13
C MET A 1 2.40 35.40 -33.81
N VAL A 2 1.36 35.24 -32.98
CA VAL A 2 1.49 34.54 -31.67
C VAL A 2 1.53 33.00 -31.78
N THR A 3 0.96 32.42 -32.84
CA THR A 3 0.87 30.96 -33.01
C THR A 3 2.21 30.30 -33.37
N SER A 4 3.09 30.95 -34.16
CA SER A 4 4.40 30.38 -34.50
C SER A 4 5.35 30.27 -33.30
N ALA A 5 5.23 31.17 -32.32
CA ALA A 5 6.06 31.13 -31.13
C ALA A 5 5.76 29.88 -30.28
N LYS A 6 4.47 29.49 -30.18
CA LYS A 6 4.04 28.30 -29.42
C LYS A 6 4.64 27.00 -29.94
N ASN A 7 4.82 26.87 -31.26
CA ASN A 7 5.47 25.72 -31.89
C ASN A 7 7.00 25.73 -31.73
N MET A 8 7.64 26.92 -31.74
CA MET A 8 9.09 26.99 -31.48
C MET A 8 9.45 26.54 -30.07
N PHE A 9 8.67 26.92 -29.04
CA PHE A 9 8.98 26.55 -27.65
C PHE A 9 8.70 25.08 -27.33
N SER A 10 7.72 24.44 -27.98
CA SER A 10 7.44 23.01 -27.79
C SER A 10 8.58 22.11 -28.27
N GLU A 11 9.42 22.61 -29.17
CA GLU A 11 10.57 21.87 -29.69
C GLU A 11 11.86 22.05 -28.88
N LEU A 12 11.93 22.98 -27.91
CA LEU A 12 13.18 23.28 -27.19
C LEU A 12 13.56 22.21 -26.16
N ILE A 13 12.58 21.55 -25.55
CA ILE A 13 12.79 20.60 -24.46
C ILE A 13 12.02 19.33 -24.76
N GLN A 14 12.76 18.24 -24.96
CA GLN A 14 12.19 16.91 -25.08
C GLN A 14 12.54 16.10 -23.84
N ILE A 15 11.55 15.46 -23.21
CA ILE A 15 11.82 14.51 -22.13
C ILE A 15 12.46 13.27 -22.78
N ARG A 16 13.71 12.97 -22.42
CA ARG A 16 14.45 11.84 -22.98
C ARG A 16 14.11 10.55 -22.26
N GLU A 17 14.06 10.62 -20.94
CA GLU A 17 13.88 9.45 -20.10
C GLU A 17 13.24 9.82 -18.77
N ILE A 18 12.27 9.01 -18.35
CA ILE A 18 11.66 9.07 -17.02
C ILE A 18 11.96 7.72 -16.38
N SER A 19 12.80 7.71 -15.34
CA SER A 19 13.12 6.50 -14.58
C SER A 19 12.31 6.48 -13.30
N LEU A 20 11.33 5.57 -13.25
CA LEU A 20 10.53 5.26 -12.06
C LEU A 20 11.09 4.00 -11.40
N ALA A 21 11.27 4.04 -10.09
CA ALA A 21 11.67 2.90 -9.28
C ALA A 21 10.55 2.53 -8.30
N GLU A 22 10.61 1.31 -7.78
CA GLU A 22 9.74 0.85 -6.69
C GLU A 22 10.54 0.78 -5.39
N GLU A 23 9.98 1.35 -4.34
CA GLU A 23 10.50 1.28 -2.98
C GLU A 23 9.52 0.50 -2.13
N ASN A 24 10.00 -0.45 -1.32
CA ASN A 24 9.14 -1.20 -0.42
C ASN A 24 9.16 -0.56 0.98
N ILE A 25 8.03 0.00 1.40
CA ILE A 25 7.85 0.53 2.75
C ILE A 25 6.79 -0.30 3.47
N VAL A 26 7.20 -1.02 4.53
CA VAL A 26 6.30 -1.81 5.41
C VAL A 26 5.42 -2.79 4.61
N GLY A 27 5.99 -3.39 3.56
CA GLY A 27 5.29 -4.37 2.71
C GLY A 27 4.42 -3.76 1.61
N VAL A 28 4.40 -2.44 1.46
CA VAL A 28 3.72 -1.73 0.36
C VAL A 28 4.77 -1.24 -0.63
N LYS A 29 4.62 -1.64 -1.90
CA LYS A 29 5.45 -1.12 -3.00
C LYS A 29 4.96 0.27 -3.40
N LEU A 30 5.85 1.24 -3.33
CA LEU A 30 5.59 2.65 -3.60
C LEU A 30 6.45 3.14 -4.76
N PRO A 31 5.88 3.88 -5.73
CA PRO A 31 6.67 4.46 -6.79
C PRO A 31 7.56 5.60 -6.26
N VAL A 32 8.77 5.73 -6.82
CA VAL A 32 9.74 6.80 -6.56
C VAL A 32 10.29 7.30 -7.90
N LEU A 33 10.46 8.61 -8.04
CA LEU A 33 11.20 9.18 -9.17
C LEU A 33 12.70 9.02 -8.94
N LYS A 34 13.40 8.25 -9.79
CA LYS A 34 14.84 8.04 -9.68
C LYS A 34 15.64 9.04 -10.50
N ALA A 35 15.21 9.28 -11.73
CA ALA A 35 15.87 10.24 -12.63
C ALA A 35 14.87 10.79 -13.66
N LEU A 36 15.05 12.06 -14.00
CA LEU A 36 14.34 12.73 -15.09
C LEU A 36 15.38 13.37 -16.00
N VAL A 37 15.56 12.82 -17.20
CA VAL A 37 16.56 13.30 -18.17
C VAL A 37 15.85 14.10 -19.24
N PHE A 38 16.24 15.38 -19.37
CA PHE A 38 15.77 16.25 -20.44
C PHE A 38 16.82 16.33 -21.55
N ASN A 39 16.38 16.22 -22.79
CA ASN A 39 17.19 16.54 -23.96
C ASN A 39 16.90 17.99 -24.39
N ARG A 40 17.93 18.82 -24.47
CA ARG A 40 17.84 20.19 -24.99
C ARG A 40 18.11 20.14 -26.49
N LYS A 41 17.16 20.60 -27.31
CA LYS A 41 17.41 20.76 -28.76
C LYS A 41 18.35 21.94 -28.96
N HIS A 42 19.35 21.81 -29.83
CA HIS A 42 20.30 22.89 -30.11
C HIS A 42 19.57 24.07 -30.77
N TYR A 43 19.57 25.23 -30.10
CA TYR A 43 19.17 26.51 -30.68
C TYR A 43 20.41 27.38 -30.91
N SER A 44 20.37 28.23 -31.94
CA SER A 44 21.47 29.15 -32.23
C SER A 44 21.50 30.28 -31.20
N TYR A 45 22.51 30.28 -30.33
CA TYR A 45 22.73 31.30 -29.29
C TYR A 45 22.71 32.74 -29.83
N PHE A 46 23.12 32.94 -31.09
CA PHE A 46 23.18 34.26 -31.73
C PHE A 46 21.81 34.85 -32.09
N ASN A 47 20.76 34.02 -32.19
CA ASN A 47 19.44 34.45 -32.65
C ASN A 47 18.35 34.31 -31.57
N THR A 48 18.74 33.99 -30.33
CA THR A 48 17.83 33.77 -29.20
C THR A 48 18.02 34.80 -28.09
N PRO A 49 16.93 35.41 -27.58
CA PRO A 49 17.00 36.26 -26.41
C PRO A 49 17.57 35.56 -25.16
N GLN A 50 18.36 36.29 -24.37
CA GLN A 50 19.01 35.81 -23.15
C GLN A 50 18.05 35.22 -22.10
N TRP A 51 16.77 35.58 -22.14
CA TRP A 51 15.75 35.08 -21.20
C TRP A 51 15.31 33.64 -21.47
N ILE A 52 15.60 33.08 -22.66
CA ILE A 52 15.17 31.72 -23.05
C ILE A 52 15.83 30.65 -22.19
N GLU A 53 17.10 30.80 -21.83
CA GLU A 53 17.82 29.87 -20.93
C GLU A 53 17.11 29.74 -19.58
N LYS A 54 16.81 30.88 -18.94
CA LYS A 54 16.11 30.92 -17.66
C LYS A 54 14.69 30.37 -17.77
N PHE A 55 14.01 30.60 -18.90
CA PHE A 55 12.71 30.03 -19.17
C PHE A 55 12.76 28.50 -19.26
N ILE A 56 13.76 27.94 -19.96
CA ILE A 56 13.98 26.50 -20.09
C ILE A 56 14.22 25.87 -18.72
N GLU A 57 15.08 26.45 -17.88
CA GLU A 57 15.34 25.96 -16.52
C GLU A 57 14.08 25.92 -15.65
N VAL A 58 13.31 27.02 -15.65
CA VAL A 58 12.05 27.10 -14.90
C VAL A 58 11.04 26.08 -15.41
N LEU A 59 10.99 25.86 -16.72
CA LEU A 59 10.09 24.87 -17.32
C LEU A 59 10.49 23.44 -16.95
N GLN A 60 11.78 23.10 -16.98
CA GLN A 60 12.30 21.80 -16.53
C GLN A 60 11.91 21.53 -15.07
N LYS A 61 12.16 22.52 -14.19
CA LYS A 61 11.83 22.42 -12.77
C LYS A 61 10.33 22.27 -12.53
N LYS A 62 9.49 22.99 -13.30
CA LYS A 62 8.03 22.85 -13.22
C LYS A 62 7.56 21.46 -13.61
N ILE A 63 8.14 20.88 -14.66
CA ILE A 63 7.81 19.52 -15.12
C ILE A 63 8.20 18.49 -14.05
N GLU A 64 9.40 18.63 -13.48
CA GLU A 64 9.89 17.77 -12.40
C GLU A 64 8.97 17.81 -11.18
N LEU A 65 8.63 19.01 -10.70
CA LEU A 65 7.72 19.19 -9.57
C LEU A 65 6.33 18.61 -9.83
N LYS A 66 5.81 18.75 -11.05
CA LYS A 66 4.51 18.18 -11.43
C LYS A 66 4.55 16.65 -11.39
N LEU A 67 5.65 16.04 -11.86
CA LEU A 67 5.82 14.59 -11.83
C LEU A 67 5.94 14.08 -10.38
N LEU A 68 6.72 14.77 -9.54
CA LEU A 68 6.84 14.47 -8.11
C LEU A 68 5.50 14.56 -7.38
N LEU A 69 4.68 15.57 -7.71
CA LEU A 69 3.32 15.70 -7.18
C LEU A 69 2.46 14.49 -7.54
N GLN A 70 2.47 14.06 -8.81
CA GLN A 70 1.69 12.91 -9.26
C GLN A 70 2.12 11.62 -8.55
N ILE A 71 3.42 11.38 -8.41
CA ILE A 71 3.95 10.23 -7.69
C ILE A 71 3.56 10.28 -6.21
N SER A 72 3.62 11.45 -5.58
CA SER A 72 3.26 11.62 -4.17
C SER A 72 1.78 11.34 -3.90
N ILE A 73 0.89 11.82 -4.79
CA ILE A 73 -0.55 11.52 -4.72
C ILE A 73 -0.77 10.01 -4.84
N GLU A 74 -0.08 9.35 -5.76
CA GLU A 74 -0.21 7.91 -5.95
C GLU A 74 0.31 7.13 -4.75
N ARG A 75 1.45 7.54 -4.16
CA ARG A 75 1.97 6.97 -2.91
C ARG A 75 0.95 7.09 -1.78
N GLN A 76 0.35 8.27 -1.61
CA GLN A 76 -0.67 8.50 -0.58
C GLN A 76 -1.89 7.59 -0.78
N ARG A 77 -2.34 7.42 -2.04
CA ARG A 77 -3.47 6.54 -2.38
C ARG A 77 -3.18 5.08 -2.01
N LEU A 78 -2.00 4.59 -2.35
CA LEU A 78 -1.58 3.21 -2.05
C LEU A 78 -1.46 2.97 -0.54
N LEU A 79 -0.85 3.91 0.19
CA LEU A 79 -0.72 3.83 1.64
C LEU A 79 -2.09 3.85 2.33
N SER A 80 -3.01 4.72 1.91
CA SER A 80 -4.36 4.78 2.46
C SER A 80 -5.10 3.45 2.30
N LYS A 81 -5.00 2.81 1.12
CA LYS A 81 -5.59 1.48 0.87
C LYS A 81 -4.97 0.40 1.75
N ALA A 82 -3.66 0.45 1.96
CA ALA A 82 -2.96 -0.49 2.85
C ALA A 82 -3.42 -0.34 4.30
N ILE A 83 -3.48 0.90 4.81
CA ILE A 83 -3.99 1.21 6.16
C ILE A 83 -5.43 0.73 6.32
N GLN A 84 -6.29 0.96 5.33
CA GLN A 84 -7.67 0.49 5.34
C GLN A 84 -7.74 -1.04 5.50
N THR A 85 -6.94 -1.78 4.72
CA THR A 85 -6.90 -3.24 4.78
C THR A 85 -6.44 -3.74 6.15
N VAL A 86 -5.40 -3.13 6.71
CA VAL A 86 -4.90 -3.49 8.05
C VAL A 86 -5.96 -3.21 9.12
N THR A 87 -6.64 -2.07 9.04
CA THR A 87 -7.72 -1.69 9.96
C THR A 87 -8.89 -2.65 9.87
N GLN A 88 -9.29 -3.04 8.65
CA GLN A 88 -10.34 -4.03 8.43
C GLN A 88 -9.96 -5.39 9.03
N ARG A 89 -8.73 -5.84 8.85
CA ARG A 89 -8.23 -7.08 9.48
C ARG A 89 -8.30 -7.00 11.00
N LYS A 90 -7.82 -5.90 11.59
CA LYS A 90 -7.89 -5.65 13.04
C LYS A 90 -9.34 -5.75 13.54
N ASN A 91 -10.29 -5.13 12.85
CA ASN A 91 -11.70 -5.20 13.20
C ASN A 91 -12.28 -6.62 13.06
N LEU A 92 -11.92 -7.34 11.99
CA LEU A 92 -12.33 -8.73 11.79
C LEU A 92 -11.85 -9.61 12.95
N PHE A 93 -10.60 -9.43 13.39
CA PHE A 93 -10.06 -10.17 14.53
C PHE A 93 -10.80 -9.83 15.83
N GLU A 94 -10.87 -8.55 16.19
CA GLU A 94 -11.45 -8.11 17.45
C GLU A 94 -12.94 -8.42 17.57
N LYS A 95 -13.70 -8.24 16.48
CA LYS A 95 -15.17 -8.26 16.55
C LYS A 95 -15.78 -9.59 16.13
N VAL A 96 -15.07 -10.41 15.36
CA VAL A 96 -15.64 -11.65 14.81
C VAL A 96 -14.81 -12.86 15.20
N LEU A 97 -13.54 -12.92 14.82
CA LEU A 97 -12.74 -14.14 14.94
C LEU A 97 -12.41 -14.49 16.39
N ILE A 98 -11.96 -13.52 17.19
CA ILE A 98 -11.62 -13.75 18.60
C ILE A 98 -12.87 -14.16 19.41
N PRO A 99 -14.00 -13.44 19.34
CA PRO A 99 -15.22 -13.86 20.05
C PRO A 99 -15.72 -15.25 19.64
N LYS A 100 -15.71 -15.55 18.33
CA LYS A 100 -16.12 -16.87 17.82
C LYS A 100 -15.21 -17.98 18.31
N ALA A 101 -13.89 -17.76 18.31
CA ALA A 101 -12.92 -18.72 18.82
C ALA A 101 -13.12 -19.00 20.31
N LEU A 102 -13.32 -17.95 21.13
CA LEU A 102 -13.60 -18.10 22.55
C LEU A 102 -14.89 -18.89 22.82
N ASN A 103 -15.95 -18.64 22.06
CA ASN A 103 -17.19 -19.41 22.17
C ASN A 103 -16.97 -20.89 21.81
N ASN A 104 -16.23 -21.17 20.74
CA ASN A 104 -15.92 -22.54 20.34
C ASN A 104 -15.10 -23.27 21.42
N ILE A 105 -14.09 -22.60 22.00
CA ILE A 105 -13.30 -23.16 23.11
C ILE A 105 -14.21 -23.49 24.30
N ARG A 106 -15.12 -22.58 24.67
CA ARG A 106 -16.09 -22.81 25.75
C ARG A 106 -16.96 -24.03 25.48
N LEU A 107 -17.48 -24.19 24.26
CA LEU A 107 -18.31 -25.33 23.90
C LEU A 107 -17.53 -26.66 23.98
N ILE A 108 -16.30 -26.67 23.50
CA ILE A 108 -15.41 -27.82 23.59
C ILE A 108 -15.15 -28.19 25.06
N GLN A 109 -14.86 -27.21 25.92
CA GLN A 109 -14.63 -27.42 27.35
C GLN A 109 -15.85 -28.00 28.08
N ILE A 110 -17.06 -27.53 27.78
CA ILE A 110 -18.30 -28.07 28.34
C ILE A 110 -18.44 -29.54 27.93
N PHE A 111 -18.28 -29.84 26.64
CA PHE A 111 -18.39 -31.22 26.14
C PHE A 111 -17.37 -32.17 26.77
N LEU A 112 -16.12 -31.74 26.95
CA LEU A 112 -15.08 -32.52 27.63
C LEU A 112 -15.44 -32.77 29.10
N SER A 113 -15.89 -31.74 29.82
CA SER A 113 -16.27 -31.83 31.23
C SER A 113 -17.44 -32.80 31.44
N ASP A 114 -18.43 -32.77 30.57
CA ASP A 114 -19.57 -33.69 30.62
C ASP A 114 -19.14 -35.14 30.33
N ASN A 115 -18.22 -35.35 29.39
CA ASN A 115 -17.65 -36.67 29.11
C ASN A 115 -16.88 -37.24 30.30
N GLU A 116 -16.06 -36.42 30.96
CA GLU A 116 -15.34 -36.82 32.18
C GLU A 116 -16.31 -37.19 33.30
N ARG A 117 -17.34 -36.37 33.54
CA ARG A 117 -18.36 -36.64 34.57
C ARG A 117 -19.11 -37.93 34.27
N ALA A 118 -19.49 -38.16 33.01
CA ALA A 118 -20.15 -39.38 32.58
C ALA A 118 -19.25 -40.62 32.79
N ALA A 119 -17.95 -40.51 32.53
CA ALA A 119 -16.99 -41.59 32.78
C ALA A 119 -16.91 -41.96 34.27
N VAL A 120 -16.84 -40.97 35.17
CA VAL A 120 -16.83 -41.22 36.63
C VAL A 120 -18.11 -41.90 37.10
N VAL A 121 -19.27 -41.47 36.61
CA VAL A 121 -20.56 -42.09 36.95
C VAL A 121 -20.59 -43.55 36.49
N ARG A 122 -20.16 -43.84 35.26
CA ARG A 122 -20.04 -45.22 34.74
C ARG A 122 -19.15 -46.08 35.63
N SER A 123 -17.99 -45.57 36.04
CA SER A 123 -17.07 -46.27 36.95
C SER A 123 -17.69 -46.53 38.33
N LYS A 124 -18.45 -45.58 38.89
CA LYS A 124 -19.18 -45.78 40.16
C LYS A 124 -20.24 -46.88 40.05
N ILE A 125 -21.01 -46.90 38.97
CA ILE A 125 -22.04 -47.92 38.72
C ILE A 125 -21.39 -49.31 38.59
N ALA A 126 -20.32 -49.41 37.80
CA ALA A 126 -19.58 -50.66 37.63
C ALA A 126 -19.05 -51.19 38.97
N LYS A 127 -18.50 -50.31 39.82
CA LYS A 127 -18.02 -50.69 41.16
C LYS A 127 -19.15 -51.18 42.06
N LYS A 128 -20.30 -50.48 42.11
CA LYS A 128 -21.46 -50.86 42.92
C LYS A 128 -22.02 -52.23 42.51
N LYS A 129 -22.01 -52.56 41.21
CA LYS A 129 -22.47 -53.86 40.69
C LYS A 129 -21.50 -55.01 41.04
N ARG A 130 -20.24 -54.72 41.33
CA ARG A 130 -19.19 -55.72 41.62
C ARG A 130 -19.02 -56.03 43.11
N ILE A 131 -19.65 -55.27 44.01
CA ILE A 131 -19.71 -55.60 45.43
C ILE A 131 -20.80 -56.66 45.57
N PRO A 132 -20.46 -57.94 45.85
CA PRO A 132 -21.46 -58.94 46.13
C PRO A 132 -22.08 -58.61 47.49
N ILE A 133 -23.40 -58.76 47.58
CA ILE A 133 -24.17 -58.70 48.82
C ILE A 133 -23.67 -59.81 49.75
#